data_AF-A0A7R9Y3H9-F1
#
_entry.id   AF-A0A7R9Y3H9-F1
#
_cell.length_a   1.000
_cell.length_b   1.000
_cell.length_c   1.000
_cell.angle_alpha   90.00
_cell.angle_beta   90.00
_cell.angle_gamma   90.00
#
_symmetry.space_group_name_H-M   'P 1'
#
loop_
_entity.id
_entity.type
_entity.pdbx_description
1 polymer ?
#
loop_
_entity_poly.entity_id
_entity_poly.type
_entity_poly.pdbx_seq_one_letter_code
_entity_poly.pdbx_strand_id
1 'polypeptide(L)'
;RAGAHSPLAGVGVCRRGRRGSTRAPARARPRAMEFMASMQRQQRALAVANAVVADYAASLEGLAVGSPAREARKKEVHARSAQELLRLAKDNGGIFIKAAQFAASVRGPVPAEYVDALSEVQDRAPARPWEEIRPHLEAQLGAAVDEVFESIEETPVAAASLAQVHRAVLKDGRAVAVKVQYPGLQAQIASDLNMIQMALMMFKDRVPFDVTWLLNELRALLARECDFEVEAANAARARAALAWRGGEVLVPGV
;
A
#
# COMPACT_ATOMS: atom_id res chain seq x y z
N ARG A 1 27.54 -27.95 6.32
CA ARG A 1 27.71 -26.89 5.30
C ARG A 1 26.67 -25.82 5.57
N ALA A 2 26.99 -24.85 6.42
CA ALA A 2 26.13 -23.73 6.76
C ALA A 2 26.52 -22.55 5.86
N GLY A 3 25.60 -22.09 5.02
CA GLY A 3 25.78 -20.87 4.23
C GLY A 3 25.56 -19.66 5.14
N ALA A 4 26.57 -18.82 5.28
CA ALA A 4 26.49 -17.58 6.03
C ALA A 4 25.59 -16.58 5.27
N HIS A 5 24.39 -16.33 5.79
CA HIS A 5 23.55 -15.23 5.33
C HIS A 5 24.04 -13.94 5.98
N SER A 6 24.80 -13.13 5.23
CA SER A 6 25.15 -11.77 5.67
C SER A 6 23.89 -10.92 5.82
N PRO A 7 23.74 -10.18 6.95
CA PRO A 7 22.60 -9.30 7.15
C PRO A 7 22.65 -8.14 6.14
N LEU A 8 21.58 -8.00 5.34
CA LEU A 8 21.42 -6.89 4.39
C LEU A 8 21.20 -5.59 5.18
N ALA A 9 21.98 -4.55 4.90
CA ALA A 9 21.64 -3.20 5.38
C ALA A 9 20.44 -2.68 4.57
N GLY A 10 19.44 -2.08 5.22
CA GLY A 10 18.39 -1.38 4.48
C GLY A 10 19.00 -0.10 3.90
N VAL A 11 18.62 0.31 2.71
CA VAL A 11 18.90 1.69 2.25
C VAL A 11 17.57 2.29 1.86
N GLY A 12 17.10 3.24 2.65
CA GLY A 12 15.99 4.10 2.30
C GLY A 12 16.50 5.18 1.35
N VAL A 13 16.28 5.01 0.04
CA VAL A 13 16.66 6.03 -0.94
C VAL A 13 15.56 7.08 -1.02
N CYS A 14 15.75 8.22 -0.37
CA CYS A 14 15.12 9.47 -0.79
C CYS A 14 15.98 10.64 -0.31
N ARG A 15 16.52 11.43 -1.25
CA ARG A 15 17.11 12.75 -0.94
C ARG A 15 16.10 13.83 -1.31
N ARG A 16 15.79 14.72 -0.37
CA ARG A 16 15.20 16.04 -0.66
C ARG A 16 15.98 16.69 -1.80
N GLY A 17 15.26 17.06 -2.87
CA GLY A 17 15.82 17.76 -4.02
C GLY A 17 16.60 19.00 -3.59
N ARG A 18 17.93 18.95 -3.65
CA ARG A 18 18.76 20.14 -3.72
C ARG A 18 18.69 20.65 -5.16
N ARG A 19 18.22 21.90 -5.31
CA ARG A 19 18.22 22.64 -6.58
C ARG A 19 19.66 22.71 -7.09
N GLY A 20 19.88 22.29 -8.34
CA GLY A 20 21.13 22.53 -9.07
C GLY A 20 21.73 21.26 -9.70
N SER A 21 21.10 20.73 -10.75
CA SER A 21 21.79 19.96 -11.78
C SER A 21 20.91 19.93 -13.02
N THR A 22 21.34 20.64 -14.07
CA THR A 22 20.74 20.58 -15.40
C THR A 22 21.15 19.28 -16.08
N ARG A 23 20.31 18.25 -16.02
CA ARG A 23 20.43 17.05 -16.86
C ARG A 23 19.07 16.63 -17.42
N ALA A 24 19.12 16.13 -18.65
CA ALA A 24 18.00 15.94 -19.58
C ALA A 24 16.77 15.24 -18.95
N PRO A 25 15.54 15.59 -19.37
CA PRO A 25 14.34 15.03 -18.79
C PRO A 25 14.31 13.52 -19.06
N ALA A 26 14.22 12.73 -17.99
CA ALA A 26 13.77 11.34 -18.05
C ALA A 26 12.49 11.31 -18.89
N ARG A 27 12.39 10.37 -19.85
CA ARG A 27 11.23 10.24 -20.73
C ARG A 27 9.96 10.21 -19.88
N ALA A 28 9.26 11.34 -19.83
CA ALA A 28 8.00 11.45 -19.11
C ALA A 28 7.05 10.41 -19.70
N ARG A 29 6.50 9.53 -18.85
CA ARG A 29 5.29 8.80 -19.24
C ARG A 29 4.29 9.86 -19.74
N PRO A 30 3.62 9.65 -20.88
CA PRO A 30 2.72 10.67 -21.40
C PRO A 30 1.65 10.91 -20.34
N ARG A 31 1.55 12.15 -19.83
CA ARG A 31 0.60 12.56 -18.77
C ARG A 31 -0.83 12.04 -18.99
N ALA A 32 -1.22 11.85 -20.25
CA ALA A 32 -2.47 11.23 -20.65
C ALA A 32 -2.65 9.78 -20.14
N MET A 33 -1.62 8.93 -20.18
CA MET A 33 -1.72 7.55 -19.71
C MET A 33 -1.91 7.47 -18.19
N GLU A 34 -1.19 8.29 -17.42
CA GLU A 34 -1.35 8.37 -15.96
C GLU A 34 -2.73 8.91 -15.57
N PHE A 35 -3.24 9.88 -16.33
CA PHE A 35 -4.59 10.41 -16.18
C PHE A 35 -5.66 9.35 -16.48
N MET A 36 -5.54 8.62 -17.59
CA MET A 36 -6.47 7.55 -17.97
C MET A 36 -6.46 6.40 -16.95
N ALA A 37 -5.27 6.01 -16.47
CA ALA A 37 -5.15 5.01 -15.41
C ALA A 37 -5.82 5.49 -14.11
N SER A 38 -5.64 6.75 -13.72
CA SER A 38 -6.34 7.33 -12.57
C SER A 38 -7.86 7.33 -12.74
N MET A 39 -8.36 7.72 -13.92
CA MET A 39 -9.80 7.68 -14.23
C MET A 39 -10.38 6.27 -14.13
N GLN A 40 -9.72 5.25 -14.68
CA GLN A 40 -10.19 3.87 -14.60
C GLN A 40 -10.28 3.36 -13.16
N ARG A 41 -9.31 3.71 -12.30
CA ARG A 41 -9.35 3.38 -10.87
C ARG A 41 -10.55 3.99 -10.18
N GLN A 42 -10.82 5.27 -10.46
CA GLN A 42 -11.95 6.01 -9.89
C GLN A 42 -13.29 5.45 -10.36
N GLN A 43 -13.42 5.13 -11.65
CA GLN A 43 -14.61 4.51 -12.22
C GLN A 43 -14.90 3.14 -11.58
N ARG A 44 -13.89 2.28 -11.42
CA ARG A 44 -14.04 0.98 -10.73
C ARG A 44 -14.50 1.17 -9.29
N ALA A 45 -13.88 2.10 -8.56
CA ALA A 45 -14.24 2.38 -7.17
C ALA A 45 -15.68 2.89 -7.02
N LEU A 46 -16.11 3.82 -7.87
CA LEU A 46 -17.48 4.32 -7.89
C LEU A 46 -18.50 3.23 -8.27
N ALA A 47 -18.19 2.43 -9.29
CA ALA A 47 -19.05 1.34 -9.72
C ALA A 47 -19.28 0.32 -8.59
N VAL A 48 -18.20 -0.10 -7.92
CA VAL A 48 -18.28 -1.03 -6.78
C VAL A 48 -19.03 -0.41 -5.62
N ALA A 49 -18.75 0.85 -5.27
CA ALA A 49 -19.46 1.52 -4.18
C ALA A 49 -20.97 1.61 -4.44
N ASN A 50 -21.38 1.98 -5.66
CA ASN A 50 -22.78 2.03 -6.07
C ASN A 50 -23.44 0.65 -6.06
N ALA A 51 -22.76 -0.38 -6.58
CA ALA A 51 -23.28 -1.75 -6.60
C ALA A 51 -23.51 -2.27 -5.18
N VAL A 52 -22.57 -2.02 -4.27
CA VAL A 52 -22.71 -2.40 -2.87
C VAL A 52 -23.86 -1.62 -2.21
N VAL A 53 -23.97 -0.30 -2.40
CA VAL A 53 -25.10 0.48 -1.85
C VAL A 53 -26.45 -0.04 -2.36
N ALA A 54 -26.54 -0.37 -3.65
CA ALA A 54 -27.73 -0.92 -4.26
C ALA A 54 -28.08 -2.30 -3.67
N ASP A 55 -27.10 -3.18 -3.46
CA ASP A 55 -27.32 -4.49 -2.84
C ASP A 55 -27.85 -4.36 -1.41
N TYR A 56 -27.30 -3.44 -0.61
CA TYR A 56 -27.85 -3.15 0.72
C TYR A 56 -29.29 -2.65 0.67
N ALA A 57 -29.60 -1.74 -0.25
CA ALA A 57 -30.93 -1.17 -0.38
C ALA A 57 -31.96 -2.26 -0.76
N ALA A 58 -31.67 -3.03 -1.81
CA ALA A 58 -32.56 -4.08 -2.30
C ALA A 58 -32.67 -5.26 -1.32
N SER A 59 -31.55 -5.71 -0.74
CA SER A 59 -31.56 -6.89 0.13
C SER A 59 -32.24 -6.65 1.49
N LEU A 60 -32.25 -5.41 1.98
CA LEU A 60 -32.83 -5.06 3.28
C LEU A 60 -34.20 -4.39 3.18
N GLU A 61 -34.73 -4.24 1.96
CA GLU A 61 -36.04 -3.64 1.70
C GLU A 61 -37.15 -4.43 2.41
N GLY A 62 -38.09 -3.72 3.04
CA GLY A 62 -39.22 -4.32 3.74
C GLY A 62 -38.88 -5.04 5.05
N LEU A 63 -37.60 -5.16 5.44
CA LEU A 63 -37.20 -5.80 6.69
C LEU A 63 -37.12 -4.79 7.85
N ALA A 64 -37.81 -5.10 8.95
CA ALA A 64 -37.81 -4.24 10.13
C ALA A 64 -36.41 -4.11 10.76
N VAL A 65 -36.05 -2.87 11.13
CA VAL A 65 -34.76 -2.55 11.78
C VAL A 65 -34.63 -3.34 13.08
N GLY A 66 -33.49 -4.00 13.28
CA GLY A 66 -33.22 -4.83 14.46
C GLY A 66 -33.89 -6.21 14.46
N SER A 67 -34.69 -6.56 13.44
CA SER A 67 -35.28 -7.90 13.37
C SER A 67 -34.21 -8.98 13.09
N PRO A 68 -34.36 -10.20 13.63
CA PRO A 68 -33.44 -11.30 13.35
C PRO A 68 -33.28 -11.59 11.85
N ALA A 69 -34.38 -11.48 11.08
CA ALA A 69 -34.36 -11.65 9.63
C ALA A 69 -33.49 -10.59 8.92
N ARG A 70 -33.58 -9.33 9.35
CA ARG A 70 -32.75 -8.24 8.80
C ARG A 70 -31.29 -8.43 9.13
N GLU A 71 -30.97 -8.82 10.36
CA GLU A 71 -29.57 -9.03 10.77
C GLU A 71 -28.94 -10.24 10.06
N ALA A 72 -29.70 -11.33 9.87
CA ALA A 72 -29.24 -12.46 9.05
C ALA A 72 -28.96 -12.05 7.60
N ARG A 73 -29.91 -11.34 6.96
CA ARG A 73 -29.74 -10.83 5.59
C ARG A 73 -28.58 -9.84 5.47
N LYS A 74 -28.38 -9.00 6.50
CA LYS A 74 -27.27 -8.03 6.53
C LYS A 74 -25.91 -8.72 6.49
N LYS A 75 -25.73 -9.85 7.18
CA LYS A 75 -24.50 -10.66 7.10
C LYS A 75 -24.24 -11.19 5.69
N GLU A 76 -25.27 -11.68 5.01
CA GLU A 76 -25.15 -12.13 3.61
C GLU A 76 -24.71 -10.99 2.67
N VAL A 77 -25.28 -9.80 2.85
CA VAL A 77 -24.88 -8.60 2.10
C VAL A 77 -23.45 -8.19 2.44
N HIS A 78 -23.05 -8.22 3.72
CA HIS A 78 -21.65 -7.97 4.13
C HIS A 78 -20.69 -8.90 3.41
N ALA A 79 -20.97 -10.20 3.36
CA ALA A 79 -20.11 -11.18 2.68
C ALA A 79 -19.94 -10.87 1.18
N ARG A 80 -21.03 -10.60 0.45
CA ARG A 80 -20.94 -10.24 -0.98
C ARG A 80 -20.19 -8.94 -1.19
N SER A 81 -20.49 -7.94 -0.37
CA SER A 81 -19.85 -6.62 -0.42
C SER A 81 -18.35 -6.69 -0.15
N ALA A 82 -17.95 -7.54 0.82
CA ALA A 82 -16.57 -7.76 1.16
C ALA A 82 -15.78 -8.37 -0.01
N GLN A 83 -16.37 -9.30 -0.74
CA GLN A 83 -15.77 -9.88 -1.95
C GLN A 83 -15.62 -8.85 -3.08
N GLU A 84 -16.61 -7.98 -3.27
CA GLU A 84 -16.52 -6.87 -4.23
C GLU A 84 -15.41 -5.87 -3.88
N LEU A 85 -15.27 -5.52 -2.60
CA LEU A 85 -14.18 -4.66 -2.12
C LEU A 85 -12.81 -5.34 -2.23
N LEU A 86 -12.73 -6.65 -1.97
CA LEU A 86 -11.51 -7.43 -2.17
C LEU A 86 -11.07 -7.43 -3.64
N ARG A 87 -12.02 -7.67 -4.56
CA ARG A 87 -11.75 -7.59 -6.00
C ARG A 87 -11.28 -6.19 -6.40
N LEU A 88 -11.98 -5.15 -5.95
CA LEU A 88 -11.57 -3.76 -6.17
C LEU A 88 -10.14 -3.50 -5.68
N ALA A 89 -9.81 -4.01 -4.49
CA ALA A 89 -8.48 -3.86 -3.91
C ALA A 89 -7.41 -4.52 -4.78
N LYS A 90 -7.63 -5.74 -5.28
CA LYS A 90 -6.73 -6.43 -6.20
C LYS A 90 -6.60 -5.71 -7.54
N ASP A 91 -7.71 -5.28 -8.11
CA ASP A 91 -7.79 -4.63 -9.42
C ASP A 91 -7.13 -3.25 -9.44
N ASN A 92 -7.25 -2.49 -8.35
CA ASN A 92 -6.59 -1.20 -8.19
C ASN A 92 -5.18 -1.33 -7.61
N GLY A 93 -4.88 -2.30 -6.74
CA GLY A 93 -3.59 -2.34 -6.06
C GLY A 93 -3.34 -1.10 -5.18
N GLY A 94 -2.09 -0.92 -4.73
CA GLY A 94 -1.67 0.34 -4.10
C GLY A 94 -2.46 0.66 -2.83
N ILE A 95 -3.01 1.88 -2.81
CA ILE A 95 -3.79 2.42 -1.69
C ILE A 95 -5.03 1.56 -1.39
N PHE A 96 -5.66 0.92 -2.38
CA PHE A 96 -6.82 0.07 -2.14
C PHE A 96 -6.44 -1.26 -1.46
N ILE A 97 -5.30 -1.87 -1.81
CA ILE A 97 -4.76 -3.01 -1.04
C ILE A 97 -4.45 -2.56 0.38
N LYS A 98 -3.84 -1.38 0.55
CA LYS A 98 -3.53 -0.87 1.88
C LYS A 98 -4.78 -0.63 2.72
N ALA A 99 -5.83 -0.08 2.13
CA ALA A 99 -7.11 0.12 2.79
C ALA A 99 -7.75 -1.21 3.21
N ALA A 100 -7.70 -2.23 2.35
CA ALA A 100 -8.18 -3.57 2.66
C ALA A 100 -7.37 -4.24 3.79
N GLN A 101 -6.03 -4.17 3.73
CA GLN A 101 -5.14 -4.64 4.80
C GLN A 101 -5.42 -3.94 6.14
N PHE A 102 -5.68 -2.63 6.10
CA PHE A 102 -6.03 -1.86 7.28
C PHE A 102 -7.42 -2.27 7.83
N ALA A 103 -8.44 -2.37 6.98
CA ALA A 103 -9.77 -2.81 7.40
C ALA A 103 -9.75 -4.22 8.02
N ALA A 104 -8.96 -5.14 7.46
CA ALA A 104 -8.78 -6.48 8.00
C ALA A 104 -8.00 -6.53 9.33
N SER A 105 -7.19 -5.52 9.66
CA SER A 105 -6.46 -5.49 10.93
C SER A 105 -7.24 -4.85 12.07
N VAL A 106 -8.28 -4.06 11.76
CA VAL A 106 -9.15 -3.43 12.76
C VAL A 106 -10.19 -4.44 13.27
N ARG A 107 -9.93 -5.05 14.43
CA ARG A 107 -10.88 -5.94 15.11
C ARG A 107 -11.92 -5.16 15.90
N GLY A 108 -13.19 -5.55 15.80
CA GLY A 108 -14.29 -5.02 16.61
C GLY A 108 -15.33 -4.25 15.78
N PRO A 109 -15.04 -3.03 15.31
CA PRO A 109 -16.02 -2.21 14.60
C PRO A 109 -16.34 -2.73 13.20
N VAL A 110 -15.37 -3.34 12.51
CA VAL A 110 -15.56 -3.88 11.15
C VAL A 110 -16.28 -5.24 11.24
N PRO A 111 -17.37 -5.49 10.49
CA PRO A 111 -18.05 -6.78 10.48
C PRO A 111 -17.12 -7.92 10.07
N ALA A 112 -17.31 -9.09 10.67
CA ALA A 112 -16.42 -10.24 10.49
C ALA A 112 -16.27 -10.65 9.01
N GLU A 113 -17.35 -10.56 8.23
CA GLU A 113 -17.35 -10.92 6.82
C GLU A 113 -16.38 -10.06 5.99
N TYR A 114 -16.20 -8.78 6.36
CA TYR A 114 -15.19 -7.91 5.74
C TYR A 114 -13.79 -8.27 6.20
N VAL A 115 -13.60 -8.53 7.50
CA VAL A 115 -12.29 -8.92 8.05
C VAL A 115 -11.79 -10.20 7.39
N ASP A 116 -12.66 -11.22 7.30
CA ASP A 116 -12.32 -12.53 6.74
C ASP A 116 -11.93 -12.42 5.26
N ALA A 117 -12.74 -11.74 4.43
CA ALA A 117 -12.45 -11.61 3.01
C ALA A 117 -11.20 -10.74 2.74
N LEU A 118 -11.09 -9.59 3.40
CA LEU A 118 -9.99 -8.65 3.17
C LEU A 118 -8.66 -9.14 3.76
N SER A 119 -8.69 -10.13 4.65
CA SER A 119 -7.47 -10.81 5.13
C SER A 119 -6.70 -11.50 4.00
N GLU A 120 -7.35 -11.82 2.88
CA GLU A 120 -6.69 -12.45 1.73
C GLU A 120 -5.57 -11.58 1.11
N VAL A 121 -5.69 -10.24 1.19
CA VAL A 121 -4.65 -9.33 0.69
C VAL A 121 -3.59 -8.96 1.73
N GLN A 122 -3.61 -9.60 2.91
CA GLN A 122 -2.49 -9.51 3.86
C GLN A 122 -1.25 -10.22 3.31
N ASP A 123 -1.46 -11.25 2.48
CA ASP A 123 -0.37 -11.98 1.82
C ASP A 123 0.17 -11.22 0.60
N ARG A 124 1.41 -11.57 0.21
CA ARG A 124 2.29 -10.87 -0.75
C ARG A 124 1.53 -10.14 -1.87
N ALA A 125 1.75 -8.83 -1.95
CA ALA A 125 1.28 -8.03 -3.07
C ALA A 125 2.01 -8.42 -4.36
N PRO A 126 1.38 -8.29 -5.54
CA PRO A 126 2.06 -8.53 -6.81
C PRO A 126 3.19 -7.51 -7.03
N ALA A 127 4.34 -8.00 -7.48
CA ALA A 127 5.44 -7.16 -7.92
C ALA A 127 5.14 -6.46 -9.25
N ARG A 128 5.77 -5.30 -9.49
CA ARG A 128 5.77 -4.63 -10.79
C ARG A 128 7.01 -5.00 -11.61
N PRO A 129 6.90 -4.98 -12.95
CA PRO A 129 8.04 -5.24 -13.84
C PRO A 129 9.20 -4.28 -13.58
N TRP A 130 10.43 -4.78 -13.73
CA TRP A 130 11.65 -3.99 -13.48
C TRP A 130 11.74 -2.75 -14.38
N GLU A 131 11.21 -2.84 -15.60
CA GLU A 131 11.15 -1.77 -16.59
C GLU A 131 10.32 -0.58 -16.10
N GLU A 132 9.37 -0.80 -15.18
CA GLU A 132 8.63 0.28 -14.52
C GLU A 132 9.38 0.86 -13.32
N ILE A 133 10.16 0.02 -12.62
CA ILE A 133 10.83 0.35 -11.37
C ILE A 133 12.15 1.08 -11.60
N ARG A 134 12.98 0.58 -12.53
CA ARG A 134 14.31 1.12 -12.81
C ARG A 134 14.28 2.63 -13.09
N PRO A 135 13.44 3.16 -14.01
CA PRO A 135 13.44 4.60 -14.29
C PRO A 135 13.03 5.45 -13.08
N HIS A 136 12.13 4.91 -12.24
CA HIS A 136 11.70 5.59 -11.03
C HIS A 136 12.78 5.58 -9.95
N LEU A 137 13.48 4.46 -9.78
CA LEU A 137 14.62 4.33 -8.88
C LEU A 137 15.75 5.29 -9.28
N GLU A 138 16.10 5.35 -10.56
CA GLU A 138 17.12 6.29 -11.08
C GLU A 138 16.73 7.75 -10.84
N ALA A 139 15.45 8.09 -11.02
CA ALA A 139 14.94 9.41 -10.73
C ALA A 139 15.02 9.77 -9.23
N GLN A 140 14.78 8.81 -8.32
CA GLN A 140 14.91 9.01 -6.88
C GLN A 140 16.37 9.10 -6.42
N LEU A 141 17.28 8.36 -7.08
CA LEU A 141 18.72 8.41 -6.82
C LEU A 141 19.38 9.68 -7.39
N GLY A 142 18.84 10.22 -8.49
CA GLY A 142 19.47 11.28 -9.28
C GLY A 142 20.69 10.81 -10.08
N ALA A 143 20.84 9.49 -10.26
CA ALA A 143 21.96 8.81 -10.91
C ALA A 143 21.47 7.51 -11.55
N ALA A 144 22.22 6.97 -12.51
CA ALA A 144 21.90 5.65 -13.06
C ALA A 144 22.12 4.57 -12.00
N VAL A 145 21.34 3.48 -12.05
CA VAL A 145 21.49 2.35 -11.12
C VAL A 145 22.93 1.84 -11.12
N ASP A 146 23.54 1.73 -12.30
CA ASP A 146 24.88 1.20 -12.52
C ASP A 146 25.99 2.13 -11.97
N GLU A 147 25.67 3.41 -11.68
CA GLU A 147 26.58 4.35 -11.02
C GLU A 147 26.58 4.16 -9.49
N VAL A 148 25.45 3.73 -8.91
CA VAL A 148 25.26 3.60 -7.46
C VAL A 148 25.55 2.19 -6.95
N PHE A 149 25.12 1.18 -7.71
CA PHE A 149 25.21 -0.22 -7.33
C PHE A 149 26.28 -0.95 -8.15
N GLU A 150 27.00 -1.85 -7.52
CA GLU A 150 27.79 -2.87 -8.22
C GLU A 150 26.87 -3.84 -8.96
N SER A 151 25.79 -4.27 -8.30
CA SER A 151 24.74 -5.09 -8.89
C SER A 151 23.40 -4.86 -8.18
N ILE A 152 22.29 -5.07 -8.90
CA ILE A 152 20.94 -5.12 -8.35
C ILE A 152 20.17 -6.25 -9.03
N GLU A 153 19.43 -7.04 -8.25
CA GLU A 153 18.57 -8.08 -8.78
C GLU A 153 17.29 -7.47 -9.32
N GLU A 154 17.00 -7.67 -10.61
CA GLU A 154 15.79 -7.15 -11.25
C GLU A 154 14.51 -7.80 -10.70
N THR A 155 14.62 -9.06 -10.26
CA THR A 155 13.53 -9.75 -9.56
C THR A 155 13.50 -9.30 -8.10
N PRO A 156 12.36 -8.76 -7.60
CA PRO A 156 12.29 -8.32 -6.21
C PRO A 156 12.25 -9.52 -5.25
N VAL A 157 12.92 -9.38 -4.10
CA VAL A 157 12.87 -10.35 -3.00
C VAL A 157 11.57 -10.29 -2.21
N ALA A 158 10.89 -9.13 -2.24
CA ALA A 158 9.60 -8.93 -1.60
C ALA A 158 8.81 -7.84 -2.32
N ALA A 159 7.49 -7.95 -2.31
CA ALA A 159 6.56 -6.92 -2.76
C ALA A 159 5.49 -6.68 -1.69
N ALA A 160 5.20 -5.41 -1.48
CA ALA A 160 4.21 -4.92 -0.53
C ALA A 160 3.23 -3.98 -1.25
N SER A 161 2.21 -3.50 -0.54
CA SER A 161 1.13 -2.72 -1.17
C SER A 161 1.60 -1.41 -1.84
N LEU A 162 2.67 -0.79 -1.35
CA LEU A 162 3.14 0.53 -1.81
C LEU A 162 4.53 0.51 -2.47
N ALA A 163 5.26 -0.60 -2.37
CA ALA A 163 6.66 -0.69 -2.74
C ALA A 163 7.09 -2.14 -2.95
N GLN A 164 8.22 -2.33 -3.61
CA GLN A 164 8.91 -3.61 -3.68
C GLN A 164 10.38 -3.48 -3.25
N VAL A 165 10.96 -4.58 -2.81
CA VAL A 165 12.32 -4.65 -2.27
C VAL A 165 13.18 -5.49 -3.19
N HIS A 166 14.32 -4.95 -3.58
CA HIS A 166 15.33 -5.62 -4.39
C HIS A 166 16.58 -5.90 -3.56
N ARG A 167 17.27 -7.00 -3.87
CA ARG A 167 18.61 -7.26 -3.34
C ARG A 167 19.63 -6.53 -4.21
N ALA A 168 20.58 -5.86 -3.60
CA ALA A 168 21.65 -5.16 -4.32
C ALA A 168 22.98 -5.22 -3.58
N VAL A 169 24.05 -4.87 -4.28
CA VAL A 169 25.39 -4.67 -3.74
C VAL A 169 25.84 -3.27 -4.13
N LEU A 170 26.30 -2.47 -3.15
CA LEU A 170 26.86 -1.14 -3.38
C LEU A 170 28.28 -1.25 -3.96
N LYS A 171 28.79 -0.18 -4.57
CA LYS A 171 30.17 -0.13 -5.13
C LYS A 171 31.28 -0.37 -4.10
N ASP A 172 30.98 -0.26 -2.81
CA ASP A 172 31.91 -0.56 -1.71
C ASP A 172 31.79 -2.01 -1.19
N GLY A 173 31.04 -2.86 -1.89
CA GLY A 173 30.87 -4.28 -1.59
C GLY A 173 29.79 -4.59 -0.54
N ARG A 174 29.15 -3.59 0.07
CA ARG A 174 28.08 -3.83 1.06
C ARG A 174 26.81 -4.33 0.39
N ALA A 175 26.28 -5.44 0.91
CA ALA A 175 24.99 -5.99 0.49
C ALA A 175 23.82 -5.22 1.15
N VAL A 176 22.86 -4.79 0.33
CA VAL A 176 21.75 -3.94 0.76
C VAL A 176 20.39 -4.43 0.25
N ALA A 177 19.34 -4.08 0.99
CA ALA A 177 17.96 -4.20 0.56
C ALA A 177 17.46 -2.82 0.08
N VAL A 178 17.08 -2.73 -1.20
CA VAL A 178 16.64 -1.50 -1.85
C VAL A 178 15.12 -1.51 -1.96
N LYS A 179 14.44 -0.73 -1.11
CA LYS A 179 12.98 -0.58 -1.13
C LYS A 179 12.61 0.56 -2.07
N VAL A 180 11.88 0.25 -3.14
CA VAL A 180 11.46 1.22 -4.17
C VAL A 180 9.95 1.40 -4.12
N GLN A 181 9.51 2.65 -3.94
CA GLN A 181 8.08 2.98 -4.00
C GLN A 181 7.55 2.77 -5.41
N TYR A 182 6.27 2.43 -5.53
CA TYR A 182 5.67 2.30 -6.85
C TYR A 182 5.55 3.66 -7.57
N PRO A 183 5.90 3.71 -8.86
CA PRO A 183 5.78 4.93 -9.66
C PRO A 183 4.34 5.46 -9.65
N GLY A 184 4.20 6.78 -9.54
CA GLY A 184 2.91 7.47 -9.58
C GLY A 184 2.10 7.43 -8.28
N LEU A 185 2.56 6.69 -7.25
CA LEU A 185 1.82 6.53 -6.00
C LEU A 185 1.48 7.88 -5.35
N GLN A 186 2.47 8.76 -5.18
CA GLN A 186 2.30 10.07 -4.55
C GLN A 186 1.23 10.94 -5.23
N ALA A 187 1.16 10.90 -6.57
CA ALA A 187 0.15 11.64 -7.33
C ALA A 187 -1.26 11.04 -7.19
N GLN A 188 -1.35 9.73 -6.90
CA GLN A 188 -2.60 8.99 -6.79
C GLN A 188 -3.16 8.93 -5.37
N ILE A 189 -2.33 9.10 -4.32
CA ILE A 189 -2.76 9.01 -2.92
C ILE A 189 -4.00 9.88 -2.65
N ALA A 190 -3.94 11.15 -3.06
CA ALA A 190 -5.03 12.09 -2.79
C ALA A 190 -6.34 11.68 -3.48
N SER A 191 -6.30 11.28 -4.75
CA SER A 191 -7.49 10.85 -5.51
C SER A 191 -8.05 9.53 -4.99
N ASP A 192 -7.19 8.56 -4.71
CA ASP A 192 -7.61 7.25 -4.20
C ASP A 192 -8.23 7.39 -2.81
N LEU A 193 -7.62 8.20 -1.92
CA LEU A 193 -8.18 8.51 -0.60
C LEU A 193 -9.53 9.23 -0.70
N ASN A 194 -9.67 10.16 -1.65
CA ASN A 194 -10.95 10.82 -1.87
C ASN A 194 -12.03 9.83 -2.31
N MET A 195 -11.67 8.85 -3.15
CA MET A 195 -12.62 7.80 -3.57
C MET A 195 -12.98 6.84 -2.45
N ILE A 196 -12.01 6.43 -1.63
CA ILE A 196 -12.27 5.63 -0.43
C ILE A 196 -13.17 6.41 0.53
N GLN A 197 -12.91 7.70 0.74
CA GLN A 197 -13.76 8.56 1.55
C GLN A 197 -15.18 8.64 1.02
N MET A 198 -15.36 8.91 -0.28
CA MET A 198 -16.70 8.96 -0.89
C MET A 198 -17.43 7.62 -0.73
N ALA A 199 -16.74 6.50 -0.97
CA ALA A 199 -17.30 5.17 -0.75
C ALA A 199 -17.76 4.98 0.70
N LEU A 200 -16.88 5.21 1.66
CA LEU A 200 -17.17 5.08 3.09
C LEU A 200 -18.32 5.99 3.55
N MET A 201 -18.40 7.22 3.03
CA MET A 201 -19.49 8.14 3.36
C MET A 201 -20.85 7.65 2.86
N MET A 202 -20.91 6.92 1.74
CA MET A 202 -22.15 6.26 1.30
C MET A 202 -22.59 5.12 2.24
N PHE A 203 -21.65 4.56 3.00
CA PHE A 203 -21.90 3.50 3.99
C PHE A 203 -22.12 3.98 5.41
N LYS A 204 -21.88 5.26 5.71
CA LYS A 204 -21.88 5.80 7.07
C LYS A 204 -23.10 5.37 7.90
N ASP A 205 -24.30 5.41 7.31
CA ASP A 205 -25.55 5.10 8.02
C ASP A 205 -25.93 3.61 7.94
N ARG A 206 -25.15 2.79 7.23
CA ARG A 206 -25.40 1.35 6.97
C ARG A 206 -24.52 0.44 7.82
N VAL A 207 -23.40 0.96 8.33
CA VAL A 207 -22.44 0.21 9.15
C VAL A 207 -22.48 0.69 10.61
N PRO A 208 -22.26 -0.20 11.59
CA PRO A 208 -22.38 0.14 13.01
C PRO A 208 -21.12 0.82 13.59
N PHE A 209 -20.24 1.39 12.75
CA PHE A 209 -18.95 1.94 13.17
C PHE A 209 -18.65 3.30 12.56
N ASP A 210 -17.78 4.07 13.23
CA ASP A 210 -17.36 5.38 12.75
C ASP A 210 -16.40 5.27 11.56
N VAL A 211 -16.97 5.39 10.37
CA VAL A 211 -16.24 5.44 9.10
C VAL A 211 -15.26 6.63 9.01
N THR A 212 -15.53 7.72 9.75
CA THR A 212 -14.68 8.92 9.78
C THR A 212 -13.39 8.62 10.53
N TRP A 213 -13.50 7.99 11.70
CA TRP A 213 -12.35 7.52 12.45
C TRP A 213 -11.48 6.56 11.61
N LEU A 214 -12.11 5.58 10.96
CA LEU A 214 -11.39 4.61 10.12
C LEU A 214 -10.62 5.30 9.00
N LEU A 215 -11.25 6.27 8.33
CA LEU A 215 -10.61 7.05 7.27
C LEU A 215 -9.43 7.89 7.79
N ASN A 216 -9.58 8.53 8.94
CA ASN A 216 -8.52 9.34 9.53
C ASN A 216 -7.30 8.49 9.92
N GLU A 217 -7.53 7.30 10.47
CA GLU A 217 -6.46 6.38 10.81
C GLU A 217 -5.78 5.84 9.55
N LEU A 218 -6.53 5.50 8.50
CA LEU A 218 -5.97 5.12 7.21
C LEU A 218 -5.11 6.25 6.60
N ARG A 219 -5.56 7.51 6.68
CA ARG A 219 -4.79 8.68 6.22
C ARG A 219 -3.48 8.82 7.00
N ALA A 220 -3.53 8.70 8.32
CA ALA A 220 -2.35 8.78 9.18
C ALA A 220 -1.36 7.64 8.91
N LEU A 221 -1.87 6.42 8.70
CA LEU A 221 -1.08 5.25 8.32
C LEU A 221 -0.36 5.48 6.99
N LEU A 222 -1.09 5.91 5.96
CA LEU A 222 -0.53 6.17 4.63
C LEU A 222 0.49 7.30 4.64
N ALA A 223 0.26 8.36 5.40
CA ALA A 223 1.23 9.44 5.54
C ALA A 223 2.57 8.94 6.12
N ARG A 224 2.53 8.00 7.08
CA ARG A 224 3.73 7.40 7.66
C ARG A 224 4.41 6.41 6.70
N GLU A 225 3.65 5.61 5.97
CA GLU A 225 4.21 4.58 5.08
C GLU A 225 4.70 5.11 3.74
N CYS A 226 4.17 6.24 3.28
CA CYS A 226 4.63 6.88 2.05
C CYS A 226 5.88 7.74 2.26
N ASP A 227 6.29 7.98 3.51
CA ASP A 227 7.51 8.69 3.86
C ASP A 227 8.58 7.72 4.38
N PHE A 228 9.47 7.30 3.48
CA PHE A 228 10.57 6.40 3.84
C PHE A 228 11.65 7.06 4.70
N GLU A 229 11.71 8.40 4.80
CA GLU A 229 12.60 9.07 5.75
C GLU A 229 12.12 8.83 7.19
N VAL A 230 10.80 8.87 7.40
CA VAL A 230 10.19 8.51 8.69
C VAL A 230 10.44 7.04 9.02
N GLU A 231 10.27 6.14 8.06
CA GLU A 231 10.58 4.72 8.23
C GLU A 231 12.07 4.48 8.57
N ALA A 232 12.98 5.15 7.87
CA ALA A 232 14.43 5.10 8.13
C ALA A 232 14.77 5.58 9.54
N ALA A 233 14.20 6.71 9.97
CA ALA A 233 14.40 7.24 11.31
C ALA A 233 13.84 6.29 12.39
N ASN A 234 12.71 5.65 12.14
CA ASN A 234 12.14 4.63 13.03
C ASN A 234 13.05 3.41 13.15
N ALA A 235 13.59 2.91 12.03
CA ALA A 235 14.52 1.78 12.03
C ALA A 235 15.81 2.11 12.80
N ALA A 236 16.37 3.31 12.61
CA ALA A 236 17.55 3.76 13.36
C ALA A 236 17.28 3.82 14.88
N ARG A 237 16.12 4.34 15.30
CA ARG A 237 15.71 4.35 16.71
C ARG A 237 15.53 2.93 17.27
N ALA A 238 14.90 2.04 16.52
CA ALA A 238 14.72 0.65 16.92
C ALA A 238 16.07 -0.06 17.09
N ARG A 239 17.03 0.17 16.18
CA ARG A 239 18.39 -0.35 16.28
C ARG A 239 19.08 0.10 17.57
N ALA A 240 18.99 1.40 17.91
CA ALA A 240 19.56 1.93 19.14
C ALA A 240 18.88 1.32 20.39
N ALA A 241 17.54 1.25 20.39
CA ALA A 241 16.77 0.73 21.52
C ALA A 241 16.96 -0.77 21.77
N LEU A 242 17.33 -1.54 20.75
CA LEU A 242 17.52 -3.00 20.84
C LEU A 242 18.99 -3.42 20.89
N ALA A 243 19.94 -2.47 20.83
CA ALA A 243 21.37 -2.76 20.86
C ALA A 243 21.81 -3.55 22.10
N TRP A 244 21.13 -3.37 23.24
CA TRP A 244 21.42 -4.07 24.50
C TRP A 244 21.18 -5.59 24.42
N ARG A 245 20.41 -6.08 23.44
CA ARG A 245 20.13 -7.51 23.25
C ARG A 245 21.27 -8.30 22.60
N GLY A 246 22.46 -7.71 22.46
CA GLY A 246 23.71 -8.44 22.21
C GLY A 246 23.74 -9.30 20.94
N GLY A 247 22.90 -9.00 19.94
CA GLY A 247 22.81 -9.76 18.69
C GLY A 247 21.68 -10.80 18.63
N GLU A 248 20.91 -11.02 19.70
CA GLU A 248 19.67 -11.83 19.65
C GLU A 248 18.63 -11.23 18.70
N VAL A 249 18.63 -9.90 18.61
CA VAL A 249 17.80 -9.14 17.67
C VAL A 249 18.73 -8.23 16.87
N LEU A 250 18.77 -8.43 15.55
CA LEU A 250 19.55 -7.60 14.65
C LEU A 250 18.63 -6.68 13.85
N VAL A 251 18.80 -5.37 14.05
CA VAL A 251 18.17 -4.35 13.22
C VAL A 251 19.22 -3.81 12.25
N PRO A 252 19.04 -3.94 10.92
CA PRO A 252 20.03 -3.48 9.95
C PRO A 252 20.24 -1.96 10.01
N GLY A 253 21.40 -1.49 9.53
CA GLY A 253 21.62 -0.06 9.31
C GLY A 253 20.74 0.45 8.17
N VAL A 254 20.52 1.77 8.14
CA VAL A 254 19.81 2.48 7.06
C VAL A 254 20.77 3.39 6.31
#